data_AF-A0A529FKI7-F1
#
_entry.id   AF-A0A529FKI7-F1
#
_cell.length_a   1.000
_cell.length_b   1.000
_cell.length_c   1.000
_cell.angle_alpha   90.00
_cell.angle_beta   90.00
_cell.angle_gamma   90.00
#
_symmetry.space_group_name_H-M   'P 1'
#
loop_
_entity.id
_entity.type
_entity.pdbx_description
1 polymer ?
#
loop_
_entity_poly.entity_id
_entity_poly.type
_entity_poly.pdbx_seq_one_letter_code
_entity_poly.pdbx_strand_id
1 'polypeptide(L)'
;EVPLSTLFARPVLCDLAASLGSHSEVAVPANLIDEHTLAITPPMLPLIELNQEEIDRVVATVPGGVGNIQDIYGLSPLQDGILFHHLLAGKGDPYLLVSQMAFADRALLERYLDAVQQVVDRHDVLRTAFVWEGLSSPVQVVWRRARLEVAEVELDENGGPGHEQLKRRYDPRQYRLELGRAPLLRFV
;
A
#
# COMPACT_ATOMS: atom_id res chain seq x y z
N GLU A 1 -18.72 1.42 18.54
CA GLU A 1 -18.54 0.02 18.07
C GLU A 1 -19.22 -0.95 19.02
N VAL A 2 -19.71 -2.07 18.51
CA VAL A 2 -20.34 -3.15 19.28
C VAL A 2 -19.37 -4.33 19.26
N PRO A 3 -18.89 -4.81 20.42
CA PRO A 3 -18.03 -5.98 20.45
C PRO A 3 -18.72 -7.17 19.78
N LEU A 4 -17.97 -7.95 18.99
CA LEU A 4 -18.51 -9.15 18.34
C LEU A 4 -19.08 -10.14 19.37
N SER A 5 -18.55 -10.16 20.59
CA SER A 5 -19.08 -10.94 21.70
C SER A 5 -20.52 -10.54 22.09
N THR A 6 -20.91 -9.28 21.91
CA THR A 6 -22.27 -8.79 22.19
C THR A 6 -23.29 -9.31 21.19
N LEU A 7 -22.90 -9.52 19.92
CA LEU A 7 -23.75 -10.17 18.91
C LEU A 7 -24.06 -11.63 19.30
N PHE A 8 -23.08 -12.35 19.84
CA PHE A 8 -23.30 -13.70 20.35
C PHE A 8 -24.09 -13.73 21.66
N ALA A 9 -23.92 -12.72 22.53
CA ALA A 9 -24.65 -12.61 23.79
C ALA A 9 -26.11 -12.15 23.60
N ARG A 10 -26.43 -11.43 22.53
CA ARG A 10 -27.77 -10.92 22.20
C ARG A 10 -28.13 -11.24 20.75
N PRO A 11 -28.47 -12.51 20.43
CA PRO A 11 -28.77 -12.93 19.06
C PRO A 11 -30.13 -12.42 18.56
N VAL A 12 -30.96 -11.83 19.44
CA VAL A 12 -32.24 -11.24 19.09
C VAL A 12 -32.05 -9.76 18.76
N LEU A 13 -32.48 -9.37 17.56
CA LEU A 13 -32.26 -8.02 17.01
C LEU A 13 -32.79 -6.90 17.91
N CYS A 14 -33.95 -7.08 18.55
CA CYS A 14 -34.52 -6.07 19.45
C CYS A 14 -33.70 -5.89 20.74
N ASP A 15 -33.14 -6.98 21.27
CA ASP A 15 -32.34 -6.96 22.49
C ASP A 15 -30.94 -6.40 22.23
N LEU A 16 -30.41 -6.67 21.03
CA LEU A 16 -29.20 -6.05 20.53
C LEU A 16 -29.44 -4.55 20.35
N ALA A 17 -30.48 -4.13 19.62
CA ALA A 17 -30.80 -2.72 19.41
C ALA A 17 -31.02 -1.95 20.71
N ALA A 18 -31.66 -2.56 21.72
CA ALA A 18 -31.83 -1.98 23.05
C ALA A 18 -30.51 -1.91 23.86
N SER A 19 -29.49 -2.68 23.48
CA SER A 19 -28.15 -2.65 24.07
C SER A 19 -27.23 -1.63 23.44
N LEU A 20 -27.56 -1.19 22.22
CA LEU A 20 -26.87 -0.12 21.53
C LEU A 20 -27.26 1.19 22.22
N GLY A 21 -26.35 1.76 23.00
CA GLY A 21 -26.52 3.14 23.50
C GLY A 21 -26.58 4.15 22.35
N SER A 22 -26.65 5.45 22.67
CA SER A 22 -26.51 6.52 21.67
C SER A 22 -25.10 6.47 21.08
N HIS A 23 -24.91 5.66 20.06
CA HIS A 23 -23.64 5.58 19.33
C HIS A 23 -23.48 6.86 18.53
N SER A 24 -22.40 7.60 18.83
CA SER A 24 -21.96 8.70 18.00
C SER A 24 -21.49 8.12 16.67
N GLU A 25 -22.01 8.63 15.56
CA GLU A 25 -21.31 8.55 14.29
C GLU A 25 -19.91 9.13 14.49
N VAL A 26 -18.89 8.37 14.09
CA VAL A 26 -17.52 8.88 14.02
C VAL A 26 -17.46 9.70 12.74
N ALA A 27 -17.42 11.02 12.87
CA ALA A 27 -17.25 11.90 11.72
C ALA A 27 -15.85 11.67 11.13
N VAL A 28 -15.79 11.13 9.91
CA VAL A 28 -14.54 10.99 9.16
C VAL A 28 -14.21 12.36 8.57
N PRO A 29 -13.06 12.96 8.92
CA PRO A 29 -12.63 14.22 8.31
C PRO A 29 -12.51 14.07 6.79
N ALA A 30 -12.88 15.12 6.05
CA ALA A 30 -12.65 15.14 4.62
C ALA A 30 -11.15 15.25 4.32
N ASN A 31 -10.72 14.61 3.23
CA ASN A 31 -9.40 14.86 2.65
C ASN A 31 -9.38 16.28 2.07
N LEU A 32 -8.38 17.08 2.48
CA LEU A 32 -8.21 18.47 2.07
C LEU A 32 -7.23 18.65 0.91
N ILE A 33 -6.56 17.59 0.46
CA ILE A 33 -5.60 17.57 -0.65
C ILE A 33 -6.33 17.23 -1.95
N ASP A 34 -6.54 18.24 -2.79
CA ASP A 34 -7.17 18.11 -4.11
C ASP A 34 -6.14 18.19 -5.26
N GLU A 35 -6.61 18.13 -6.51
CA GLU A 35 -5.76 18.19 -7.71
C GLU A 35 -5.15 19.57 -7.96
N HIS A 36 -5.66 20.62 -7.31
CA HIS A 36 -5.19 22.00 -7.45
C HIS A 36 -4.27 22.42 -6.31
N THR A 37 -4.06 21.54 -5.33
CA THR A 37 -3.19 21.76 -4.19
C THR A 37 -1.75 21.94 -4.67
N LEU A 38 -1.16 23.09 -4.35
CA LEU A 38 0.21 23.43 -4.73
C LEU A 38 1.23 23.16 -3.60
N ALA A 39 0.75 23.11 -2.36
CA ALA A 39 1.53 22.84 -1.17
C ALA A 39 0.65 22.13 -0.14
N ILE A 40 1.20 21.10 0.50
CA ILE A 40 0.54 20.40 1.61
C ILE A 40 1.02 21.06 2.91
N THR A 41 0.08 21.38 3.79
CA THR A 41 0.36 22.02 5.08
C THR A 41 -0.21 21.17 6.22
N PRO A 42 0.30 21.27 7.46
CA PRO A 42 -0.15 20.43 8.57
C PRO A 42 -1.68 20.42 8.80
N PRO A 43 -2.42 21.55 8.72
CA PRO A 43 -3.87 21.54 8.88
C PRO A 43 -4.64 20.73 7.84
N MET A 44 -4.00 20.35 6.72
CA MET A 44 -4.60 19.53 5.67
C MET A 44 -4.59 18.03 5.99
N LEU A 45 -3.87 17.62 7.05
CA LEU A 45 -3.67 16.22 7.44
C LEU A 45 -4.35 15.94 8.80
N PRO A 46 -5.69 15.92 8.88
CA PRO A 46 -6.41 15.81 10.15
C PRO A 46 -6.24 14.45 10.86
N LEU A 47 -5.69 13.44 10.17
CA LEU A 47 -5.54 12.08 10.66
C LEU A 47 -4.09 11.75 11.09
N ILE A 48 -3.16 12.69 10.97
CA ILE A 48 -1.78 12.54 11.44
C ILE A 48 -1.13 13.89 11.76
N GLU A 49 -0.36 13.94 12.84
CA GLU A 49 0.43 15.12 13.19
C GLU A 49 1.80 15.04 12.50
N LEU A 50 2.01 15.90 11.49
CA LEU A 50 3.31 16.11 10.84
C LEU A 50 3.65 17.61 10.86
N ASN A 51 4.91 17.94 11.10
CA ASN A 51 5.40 19.29 10.89
C ASN A 51 5.72 19.55 9.40
N GLN A 52 5.93 20.81 9.03
CA GLN A 52 6.16 21.16 7.61
C GLN A 52 7.44 20.51 7.04
N GLU A 53 8.51 20.38 7.81
CA GLU A 53 9.74 19.74 7.33
C GLU A 53 9.53 18.24 7.03
N GLU A 54 8.71 17.56 7.83
CA GLU A 54 8.32 16.17 7.60
C GLU A 54 7.47 16.03 6.35
N ILE A 55 6.51 16.93 6.15
CA ILE A 55 5.68 16.97 4.93
C ILE A 55 6.57 17.19 3.69
N ASP A 56 7.50 18.13 3.75
CA ASP A 56 8.40 18.43 2.63
C ASP A 56 9.30 17.23 2.29
N ARG A 57 9.75 16.47 3.31
CA ARG A 57 10.48 15.21 3.10
C ARG A 57 9.62 14.17 2.40
N VAL A 58 8.37 13.99 2.84
CA VAL A 58 7.41 13.07 2.20
C VAL A 58 7.17 13.49 0.75
N VAL A 59 6.94 14.77 0.48
CA VAL A 59 6.74 15.28 -0.88
C VAL A 59 7.94 14.98 -1.78
N ALA A 60 9.16 15.08 -1.26
CA ALA A 60 10.38 14.81 -2.01
C ALA A 60 10.55 13.34 -2.43
N THR A 61 9.90 12.38 -1.74
CA THR A 61 9.96 10.96 -2.13
C THR A 61 8.97 10.61 -3.24
N VAL A 62 8.00 11.47 -3.54
CA VAL A 62 6.92 11.18 -4.48
C VAL A 62 7.24 11.71 -5.89
N PRO A 63 7.26 10.87 -6.94
CA PRO A 63 7.39 11.34 -8.31
C PRO A 63 6.22 12.28 -8.68
N GLY A 64 6.55 13.47 -9.16
CA GLY A 64 5.57 14.53 -9.42
C GLY A 64 5.23 15.41 -8.20
N GLY A 65 5.85 15.14 -7.05
CA GLY A 65 5.67 15.92 -5.82
C GLY A 65 4.22 15.99 -5.37
N VAL A 66 3.80 17.16 -4.89
CA VAL A 66 2.43 17.43 -4.40
C VAL A 66 1.37 17.02 -5.43
N GLY A 67 1.61 17.27 -6.72
CA GLY A 67 0.63 16.98 -7.77
C GLY A 67 0.28 15.50 -7.93
N ASN A 68 1.13 14.60 -7.41
CA ASN A 68 0.84 13.17 -7.40
C ASN A 68 0.47 12.64 -6.02
N ILE A 69 0.35 13.47 -4.98
CA ILE A 69 -0.10 13.05 -3.66
C ILE A 69 -1.62 13.20 -3.58
N GLN A 70 -2.28 12.10 -3.25
CA GLN A 70 -3.70 12.07 -2.95
C GLN A 70 -3.97 12.31 -1.48
N ASP A 71 -3.24 11.63 -0.60
CA ASP A 71 -3.34 11.84 0.84
C ASP A 71 -2.14 11.25 1.60
N ILE A 72 -1.99 11.62 2.87
CA ILE A 72 -0.95 11.16 3.80
C ILE A 72 -1.60 10.80 5.14
N TYR A 73 -1.34 9.59 5.63
CA TYR A 73 -1.89 9.12 6.90
C TYR A 73 -0.88 8.34 7.72
N GLY A 74 -1.14 8.19 9.02
CA GLY A 74 -0.42 7.24 9.86
C GLY A 74 -0.71 5.78 9.49
N LEU A 75 0.20 4.89 9.86
CA LEU A 75 0.00 3.45 9.73
C LEU A 75 -1.00 2.97 10.78
N SER A 76 -1.74 1.92 10.42
CA SER A 76 -2.43 1.10 11.41
C SER A 76 -1.44 0.26 12.22
N PRO A 77 -1.78 -0.19 13.44
CA PRO A 77 -0.88 -1.01 14.27
C PRO A 77 -0.37 -2.28 13.57
N LEU A 78 -1.19 -2.88 12.68
CA LEU A 78 -0.76 -4.05 11.90
C LEU A 78 0.29 -3.66 10.85
N GLN A 79 0.10 -2.54 10.16
CA GLN A 79 1.06 -2.04 9.19
C GLN A 79 2.39 -1.66 9.87
N ASP A 80 2.36 -1.06 11.06
CA ASP A 80 3.57 -0.79 11.85
C ASP A 80 4.34 -2.08 12.17
N GLY A 81 3.63 -3.13 12.61
CA GLY A 81 4.25 -4.43 12.87
C GLY A 81 4.87 -5.06 11.62
N ILE A 82 4.21 -4.95 10.47
CA ILE A 82 4.73 -5.43 9.19
C ILE A 82 5.99 -4.65 8.78
N LEU A 83 5.95 -3.32 8.86
CA LEU A 83 7.08 -2.44 8.54
C LEU A 83 8.27 -2.74 9.46
N PHE A 84 8.03 -2.89 10.76
CA PHE A 84 9.07 -3.24 11.73
C PHE A 84 9.80 -4.54 11.35
N HIS A 85 9.07 -5.60 11.01
CA HIS A 85 9.66 -6.87 10.57
C HIS A 85 10.41 -6.75 9.24
N HIS A 86 9.89 -5.96 8.29
CA HIS A 86 10.60 -5.67 7.04
C HIS A 86 11.96 -5.00 7.32
N LEU A 87 12.00 -4.00 8.21
CA LEU A 87 13.24 -3.32 8.58
C LEU A 87 14.21 -4.24 9.33
N LEU A 88 13.71 -5.11 10.20
CA LEU A 88 14.51 -6.06 10.97
C LEU A 88 15.11 -7.19 10.12
N ALA A 89 14.42 -7.62 9.06
CA ALA A 89 14.78 -8.81 8.30
C ALA A 89 16.19 -8.74 7.68
N GLY A 90 16.71 -7.55 7.35
CA GLY A 90 18.05 -7.31 6.81
C GLY A 90 18.29 -7.88 5.39
N LYS A 91 17.79 -9.08 5.11
CA LYS A 91 17.82 -9.82 3.86
C LYS A 91 16.46 -10.50 3.65
N GLY A 92 15.93 -10.40 2.43
CA GLY A 92 14.59 -10.87 2.13
C GLY A 92 13.49 -10.05 2.80
N ASP A 93 12.25 -10.45 2.56
CA ASP A 93 11.06 -9.80 3.10
C ASP A 93 10.04 -10.87 3.56
N PRO A 94 9.72 -10.94 4.87
CA PRO A 94 8.83 -11.97 5.41
C PRO A 94 7.37 -11.83 4.94
N TYR A 95 6.98 -10.67 4.40
CA TYR A 95 5.63 -10.39 3.93
C TYR A 95 5.54 -10.30 2.41
N LEU A 96 6.64 -10.53 1.69
CA LEU A 96 6.60 -10.56 0.23
C LEU A 96 5.87 -11.81 -0.27
N LEU A 97 4.78 -11.58 -1.00
CA LEU A 97 4.03 -12.61 -1.68
C LEU A 97 4.50 -12.69 -3.14
N VAL A 98 4.83 -13.90 -3.58
CA VAL A 98 5.24 -14.18 -4.96
C VAL A 98 4.29 -15.22 -5.55
N SER A 99 3.74 -14.91 -6.71
CA SER A 99 2.92 -15.81 -7.52
C SER A 99 3.49 -15.89 -8.92
N GLN A 100 3.36 -17.05 -9.55
CA GLN A 100 3.77 -17.27 -10.94
C GLN A 100 2.56 -17.61 -11.78
N MET A 101 2.49 -17.00 -12.95
CA MET A 101 1.40 -17.20 -13.91
C MET A 101 2.01 -17.43 -15.29
N ALA A 102 1.44 -18.37 -16.04
CA ALA A 102 1.79 -18.60 -17.43
C ALA A 102 0.69 -18.03 -18.32
N PHE A 103 1.10 -17.37 -19.41
CA PHE A 103 0.20 -16.83 -20.42
C PHE A 103 0.43 -17.57 -21.73
N ALA A 104 -0.65 -17.79 -22.49
CA ALA A 104 -0.58 -18.51 -23.76
C ALA A 104 0.26 -17.77 -24.81
N ASP A 105 0.21 -16.44 -24.80
CA ASP A 105 0.94 -15.57 -25.71
C ASP A 105 1.15 -14.17 -25.09
N ARG A 106 1.95 -13.35 -25.79
CA ARG A 106 2.28 -11.98 -25.38
C ARG A 106 1.07 -11.06 -25.36
N ALA A 107 0.14 -11.20 -26.30
CA ALA A 107 -1.02 -10.34 -26.39
C ALA A 107 -1.99 -10.55 -25.20
N LEU A 108 -2.10 -11.79 -24.70
CA LEU A 108 -2.87 -12.09 -23.50
C LEU A 108 -2.20 -11.52 -22.24
N LEU A 109 -0.87 -11.60 -22.14
CA LEU A 109 -0.11 -10.95 -21.06
C LEU A 109 -0.35 -9.44 -21.05
N GLU A 110 -0.25 -8.77 -22.19
CA GLU A 110 -0.47 -7.32 -22.30
C GLU A 110 -1.89 -6.92 -21.85
N ARG A 111 -2.92 -7.63 -22.32
CA ARG A 111 -4.30 -7.38 -21.85
C ARG A 111 -4.48 -7.60 -20.36
N TYR A 112 -3.79 -8.59 -19.80
CA TYR A 112 -3.82 -8.83 -18.36
C TYR A 112 -3.15 -7.70 -17.58
N LEU A 113 -1.97 -7.23 -18.03
CA LEU A 113 -1.25 -6.12 -17.40
C LEU A 113 -2.07 -4.82 -17.47
N ASP A 114 -2.75 -4.55 -18.59
CA ASP A 114 -3.66 -3.41 -18.73
C ASP A 114 -4.83 -3.49 -17.73
N ALA A 115 -5.39 -4.69 -17.53
CA ALA A 115 -6.45 -4.89 -16.54
C ALA A 115 -5.93 -4.69 -15.12
N VAL A 116 -4.72 -5.17 -14.80
CA VAL A 116 -4.09 -4.94 -13.49
C VAL A 116 -3.83 -3.45 -13.26
N GLN A 117 -3.37 -2.71 -14.27
CA GLN A 117 -3.19 -1.25 -14.16
C GLN A 117 -4.52 -0.56 -13.79
N GLN A 118 -5.64 -0.96 -14.38
CA GLN A 118 -6.95 -0.40 -14.02
C GLN A 118 -7.34 -0.70 -12.56
N VAL A 119 -6.98 -1.88 -12.04
CA VAL A 119 -7.19 -2.23 -10.62
C VAL A 119 -6.30 -1.35 -9.73
N VAL A 120 -5.04 -1.13 -10.10
CA VAL A 120 -4.13 -0.20 -9.41
C VAL A 120 -4.72 1.21 -9.39
N ASP A 121 -5.16 1.73 -10.53
CA ASP A 121 -5.74 3.07 -10.64
C ASP A 121 -6.98 3.22 -9.74
N ARG A 122 -7.83 2.18 -9.68
CA ARG A 122 -9.06 2.18 -8.90
C ARG A 122 -8.85 2.14 -7.39
N HIS A 123 -7.80 1.47 -6.90
CA HIS A 123 -7.66 1.16 -5.48
C HIS A 123 -6.48 1.91 -4.86
N ASP A 124 -6.77 2.89 -3.99
CA ASP A 124 -5.78 3.69 -3.27
C ASP A 124 -4.69 2.84 -2.61
N VAL A 125 -5.06 1.72 -1.97
CA VAL A 125 -4.12 0.81 -1.30
C VAL A 125 -3.03 0.27 -2.23
N LEU A 126 -3.32 0.10 -3.52
CA LEU A 126 -2.34 -0.36 -4.51
C LEU A 126 -1.45 0.79 -5.01
N ARG A 127 -1.85 2.03 -4.79
CA ARG A 127 -1.08 3.25 -5.08
C ARG A 127 -0.42 3.83 -3.83
N THR A 128 -0.38 3.08 -2.73
CA THR A 128 0.21 3.53 -1.46
C THR A 128 1.67 3.14 -1.36
N ALA A 129 2.51 4.11 -0.99
CA ALA A 129 3.89 3.91 -0.55
C ALA A 129 4.02 4.16 0.96
N PHE A 130 5.08 3.66 1.57
CA PHE A 130 5.41 3.89 2.98
C PHE A 130 6.68 4.73 3.11
N VAL A 131 6.63 5.75 3.97
CA VAL A 131 7.78 6.65 4.24
C VAL A 131 7.99 6.70 5.75
N TRP A 132 9.23 6.47 6.19
CA TRP A 132 9.59 6.46 7.62
C TRP A 132 10.93 7.14 7.90
N GLU A 133 11.79 7.27 6.89
CA GLU A 133 13.12 7.83 7.07
C GLU A 133 13.05 9.32 7.39
N GLY A 134 13.58 9.70 8.55
CA GLY A 134 13.58 11.08 9.00
C GLY A 134 12.22 11.63 9.40
N LEU A 135 11.22 10.78 9.68
CA LEU A 135 9.93 11.18 10.23
C LEU A 135 9.83 10.77 11.71
N SER A 136 9.03 11.51 12.48
CA SER A 136 8.70 11.15 13.87
C SER A 136 7.85 9.88 13.98
N SER A 137 7.04 9.60 12.97
CA SER A 137 6.26 8.37 12.83
C SER A 137 6.20 7.96 11.35
N PRO A 138 6.13 6.66 11.05
CA PRO A 138 5.96 6.20 9.68
C PRO A 138 4.60 6.63 9.13
N VAL A 139 4.56 6.90 7.84
CA VAL A 139 3.35 7.33 7.14
C VAL A 139 3.13 6.53 5.88
N GLN A 140 1.86 6.40 5.52
CA GLN A 140 1.43 5.91 4.22
C GLN A 140 1.07 7.09 3.34
N VAL A 141 1.54 7.06 2.10
CA VAL A 141 1.38 8.13 1.11
C VAL A 141 0.62 7.56 -0.08
N VAL A 142 -0.61 8.01 -0.27
CA VAL A 142 -1.45 7.56 -1.39
C VAL A 142 -1.10 8.40 -2.60
N TRP A 143 -0.62 7.77 -3.68
CA TRP A 143 -0.29 8.47 -4.92
C TRP A 143 -1.52 8.56 -5.82
N ARG A 144 -1.76 9.68 -6.51
CA ARG A 144 -2.85 9.79 -7.50
C ARG A 144 -2.65 8.81 -8.66
N ARG A 145 -1.42 8.67 -9.13
CA ARG A 145 -1.04 7.78 -10.23
C ARG A 145 0.20 6.98 -9.85
N ALA A 146 0.08 5.66 -9.92
CA ALA A 146 1.18 4.73 -9.76
C ALA A 146 1.16 3.75 -10.95
N ARG A 147 2.21 3.80 -11.78
CA ARG A 147 2.31 2.93 -12.95
C ARG A 147 2.84 1.57 -12.53
N LEU A 148 2.20 0.51 -13.01
CA LEU A 148 2.64 -0.86 -12.80
C LEU A 148 4.05 -1.07 -13.36
N GLU A 149 4.94 -1.58 -12.51
CA GLU A 149 6.30 -1.92 -12.92
C GLU A 149 6.33 -3.33 -13.54
N VAL A 150 6.75 -3.40 -14.79
CA VAL A 150 6.93 -4.64 -15.56
C VAL A 150 8.38 -4.68 -16.03
N ALA A 151 9.13 -5.71 -15.63
CA ALA A 151 10.54 -5.84 -15.96
C ALA A 151 10.80 -7.12 -16.75
N GLU A 152 11.17 -7.02 -18.03
CA GLU A 152 11.57 -8.21 -18.78
C GLU A 152 12.93 -8.71 -18.31
N VAL A 153 13.06 -10.03 -18.16
CA VAL A 153 14.31 -10.67 -17.76
C VAL A 153 14.77 -11.69 -18.79
N GLU A 154 16.04 -11.61 -19.14
CA GLU A 154 16.71 -12.64 -19.91
C GLU A 154 16.96 -13.86 -19.02
N LEU A 155 16.63 -15.03 -19.55
CA LEU A 155 16.79 -16.32 -18.88
C LEU A 155 17.98 -17.06 -19.49
N ASP A 156 18.69 -17.82 -18.67
CA ASP A 156 19.80 -18.64 -19.14
C ASP A 156 19.26 -19.89 -19.86
N GLU A 157 19.65 -20.10 -21.11
CA GLU A 157 19.27 -21.27 -21.91
C GLU A 157 19.70 -22.59 -21.25
N ASN A 158 20.81 -22.57 -20.47
CA ASN A 158 21.32 -23.72 -19.75
C ASN A 158 20.88 -23.77 -18.28
N GLY A 159 20.11 -22.78 -17.81
CA GLY A 159 19.73 -22.60 -16.40
C GLY A 159 18.55 -23.47 -15.92
N GLY A 160 18.02 -24.32 -16.80
CA GLY A 160 16.80 -25.12 -16.58
C GLY A 160 15.51 -24.35 -16.88
N PRO A 161 14.34 -24.84 -16.45
CA PRO A 161 13.05 -24.22 -16.74
C PRO A 161 12.97 -22.76 -16.25
N GLY A 162 12.45 -21.86 -17.08
CA GLY A 162 12.41 -20.42 -16.78
C GLY A 162 11.70 -20.07 -15.46
N HIS A 163 10.59 -20.75 -15.14
CA HIS A 163 9.86 -20.54 -13.90
C HIS A 163 10.70 -20.85 -12.63
N GLU A 164 11.59 -21.84 -12.68
CA GLU A 164 12.52 -22.15 -11.59
C GLU A 164 13.69 -21.16 -11.52
N GLN A 165 14.10 -20.57 -12.65
CA GLN A 165 15.09 -19.48 -12.64
C GLN A 165 14.49 -18.23 -11.98
N LEU A 166 13.25 -17.85 -12.35
CA LEU A 166 12.52 -16.74 -11.74
C LEU A 166 12.31 -16.96 -10.24
N LYS A 167 11.89 -18.17 -9.84
CA LYS A 167 11.68 -18.51 -8.42
C LYS A 167 12.94 -18.33 -7.58
N ARG A 168 14.11 -18.73 -8.12
CA ARG A 168 15.41 -18.56 -7.46
C ARG A 168 15.84 -17.09 -7.41
N ARG A 169 15.65 -16.34 -8.49
CA ARG A 169 16.04 -14.92 -8.59
C ARG A 169 15.20 -14.01 -7.70
N TYR A 170 13.92 -14.33 -7.52
CA TYR A 170 12.95 -13.54 -6.74
C TYR A 170 12.46 -14.29 -5.49
N ASP A 171 13.33 -15.12 -4.89
CA ASP A 171 13.03 -15.81 -3.63
C ASP A 171 12.78 -14.77 -2.52
N PRO A 172 11.61 -14.78 -1.85
CA PRO A 172 11.30 -13.85 -0.76
C PRO A 172 12.32 -13.83 0.38
N ARG A 173 13.12 -14.88 0.53
CA ARG A 173 14.20 -14.95 1.52
C ARG A 173 15.42 -14.10 1.16
N GLN A 174 15.48 -13.59 -0.06
CA GLN A 174 16.61 -12.81 -0.59
C GLN A 174 16.18 -11.51 -1.26
N TYR A 175 15.03 -11.52 -1.92
CA TYR A 175 14.47 -10.40 -2.64
C TYR A 175 13.61 -9.52 -1.74
N ARG A 176 13.61 -8.20 -2.02
CA ARG A 176 12.87 -7.18 -1.27
C ARG A 176 12.21 -6.20 -2.24
N LEU A 177 11.07 -5.66 -1.84
CA LEU A 177 10.45 -4.51 -2.52
C LEU A 177 10.85 -3.22 -1.82
N GLU A 178 11.01 -2.15 -2.60
CA GLU A 178 11.21 -0.80 -2.08
C GLU A 178 9.86 -0.24 -1.64
N LEU A 179 9.63 -0.19 -0.32
CA LEU A 179 8.34 0.23 0.23
C LEU A 179 8.02 1.71 0.00
N GLY A 180 9.03 2.54 -0.26
CA GLY A 180 8.89 3.96 -0.57
C GLY A 180 8.35 4.28 -1.96
N ARG A 181 8.09 3.27 -2.78
CA ARG A 181 7.68 3.44 -4.18
C ARG A 181 6.42 2.63 -4.51
N ALA A 182 5.33 3.33 -4.80
CA ALA A 182 4.10 2.68 -5.25
C ALA A 182 4.15 2.39 -6.78
N PRO A 183 3.47 1.34 -7.26
CA PRO A 183 2.73 0.34 -6.48
C PRO A 183 3.68 -0.69 -5.82
N LEU A 184 3.29 -1.23 -4.66
CA LEU A 184 3.99 -2.36 -4.01
C LEU A 184 3.68 -3.71 -4.69
N LEU A 185 3.74 -3.69 -6.02
CA LEU A 185 3.39 -4.78 -6.92
C LEU A 185 4.32 -4.70 -8.12
N ARG A 186 4.99 -5.81 -8.43
CA ARG A 186 5.94 -5.89 -9.54
C ARG A 186 5.67 -7.13 -10.40
N PHE A 187 5.72 -6.94 -11.70
CA PHE A 187 5.72 -8.02 -12.70
C PHE A 187 7.13 -8.16 -13.28
N VAL A 188 7.54 -9.41 -13.50
CA VAL A 188 8.83 -9.79 -14.06
C VAL A 188 8.63 -10.87 -15.12
#